data_AF-A0A9D1Q7E1-F1
#
_entry.id   AF-A0A9D1Q7E1-F1
#
_cell.length_a   1.000
_cell.length_b   1.000
_cell.length_c   1.000
_cell.angle_alpha   90.00
_cell.angle_beta   90.00
_cell.angle_gamma   90.00
#
_symmetry.space_group_name_H-M   'P 1'
#
loop_
_entity.id
_entity.type
_entity.pdbx_description
1 polymer ?
#
loop_
_entity_poly.entity_id
_entity_poly.type
_entity_poly.pdbx_seq_one_letter_code
_entity_poly.pdbx_strand_id
1 'polypeptide(L)'
;NAAQFTYSDNAEALREQHQLALANCFAQSRLLAFGNGALNSALNADIQQDIPLYKQYRGNQPSTTILLDALTPKTLGMLIALYEHKVFVQSVLWDINPFDQWGVEKGKEIANQLLPFIRSENLELSALDASTQGLIDYLLQREQNEQVEQDEQAKLNRQGDK
;
A
#
# COMPACT_ATOMS: atom_id res chain seq x y z
N ASN A 1 30.10 -33.35 -5.45
CA ASN A 1 30.87 -32.44 -4.57
C ASN A 1 30.62 -30.95 -4.84
N ALA A 2 30.68 -30.42 -6.06
CA ALA A 2 30.40 -28.99 -6.30
C ALA A 2 28.98 -28.53 -5.89
N ALA A 3 27.93 -29.31 -6.21
CA ALA A 3 26.55 -28.96 -5.86
C ALA A 3 26.29 -28.89 -4.33
N GLN A 4 27.02 -29.69 -3.53
CA GLN A 4 26.78 -29.79 -2.09
C GLN A 4 27.37 -28.60 -1.31
N PHE A 5 28.43 -27.97 -1.83
CA PHE A 5 28.98 -26.73 -1.29
C PHE A 5 28.07 -25.53 -1.60
N THR A 6 27.49 -25.46 -2.80
CA THR A 6 26.59 -24.34 -3.17
C THR A 6 25.31 -24.28 -2.33
N TYR A 7 24.75 -25.43 -1.91
CA TYR A 7 23.58 -25.44 -1.01
C TYR A 7 23.92 -25.06 0.44
N SER A 8 25.13 -25.38 0.91
CA SER A 8 25.63 -25.02 2.24
C SER A 8 25.76 -23.50 2.38
N ASP A 9 26.45 -22.86 1.43
CA ASP A 9 26.71 -21.42 1.44
C ASP A 9 25.40 -20.61 1.31
N ASN A 10 24.46 -21.10 0.48
CA ASN A 10 23.13 -20.50 0.37
C ASN A 10 22.33 -20.60 1.68
N ALA A 11 22.43 -21.73 2.41
CA ALA A 11 21.72 -21.92 3.67
C ALA A 11 22.26 -21.01 4.79
N GLU A 12 23.58 -20.77 4.82
CA GLU A 12 24.21 -19.84 5.74
C GLU A 12 23.79 -18.40 5.44
N ALA A 13 23.89 -17.96 4.19
CA ALA A 13 23.45 -16.63 3.77
C ALA A 13 21.96 -16.37 4.08
N LEU A 14 21.07 -17.37 3.88
CA LEU A 14 19.65 -17.24 4.25
C LEU A 14 19.45 -17.09 5.77
N ARG A 15 20.25 -17.78 6.59
CA ARG A 15 20.18 -17.63 8.06
C ARG A 15 20.64 -16.25 8.48
N GLU A 16 21.72 -15.73 7.90
CA GLU A 16 22.20 -14.38 8.17
C GLU A 16 21.14 -13.33 7.80
N GLN A 17 20.51 -13.47 6.63
CA GLN A 17 19.40 -12.60 6.21
C GLN A 17 18.22 -12.66 7.19
N HIS A 18 17.86 -13.86 7.67
CA HIS A 18 16.79 -14.00 8.66
C HIS A 18 17.14 -13.35 10.00
N GLN A 19 18.37 -13.54 10.49
CA GLN A 19 18.86 -12.89 11.70
C GLN A 19 18.87 -11.37 11.56
N LEU A 20 19.28 -10.86 10.40
CA LEU A 20 19.25 -9.42 10.09
C LEU A 20 17.81 -8.88 10.09
N ALA A 21 16.86 -9.61 9.51
CA ALA A 21 15.44 -9.23 9.53
C ALA A 21 14.88 -9.17 10.96
N LEU A 22 15.18 -10.17 11.80
CA LEU A 22 14.79 -10.17 13.21
C LEU A 22 15.44 -9.03 13.99
N ALA A 23 16.73 -8.79 13.78
CA ALA A 23 17.46 -7.68 14.41
C ALA A 23 16.80 -6.34 14.10
N ASN A 24 16.45 -6.09 12.84
CA ASN A 24 15.74 -4.89 12.44
C ASN A 24 14.33 -4.79 13.07
N CYS A 25 13.55 -5.88 13.07
CA CYS A 25 12.23 -5.92 13.69
C CYS A 25 12.29 -5.53 15.18
N PHE A 26 13.23 -6.14 15.93
CA PHE A 26 13.41 -5.85 17.35
C PHE A 26 13.95 -4.45 17.59
N ALA A 27 14.91 -3.99 16.79
CA ALA A 27 15.44 -2.64 16.86
C ALA A 27 14.34 -1.58 16.68
N GLN A 28 13.43 -1.78 15.73
CA GLN A 28 12.31 -0.84 15.52
C GLN A 28 11.35 -0.82 16.71
N SER A 29 10.92 -1.98 17.22
CA SER A 29 10.05 -2.02 18.41
C SER A 29 10.69 -1.33 19.63
N ARG A 30 12.01 -1.50 19.80
CA ARG A 30 12.79 -0.86 20.87
C ARG A 30 12.90 0.65 20.67
N LEU A 31 13.16 1.10 19.45
CA LEU A 31 13.23 2.52 19.10
C LEU A 31 11.88 3.22 19.30
N LEU A 32 10.77 2.59 18.89
CA LEU A 32 9.42 3.10 19.14
C LEU A 32 9.13 3.24 20.63
N ALA A 33 9.52 2.24 21.45
CA ALA A 33 9.28 2.26 22.88
C ALA A 33 10.15 3.30 23.62
N PHE A 34 11.46 3.34 23.36
CA PHE A 34 12.42 4.10 24.18
C PHE A 34 13.01 5.33 23.48
N GLY A 35 12.71 5.55 22.21
CA GLY A 35 13.24 6.69 21.44
C GLY A 35 14.76 6.71 21.45
N ASN A 36 15.34 7.89 21.64
CA ASN A 36 16.80 8.04 21.78
C ASN A 36 17.40 7.26 22.96
N GLY A 37 16.61 6.92 23.99
CA GLY A 37 17.07 6.04 25.06
C GLY A 37 17.35 4.59 24.60
N ALA A 38 16.81 4.19 23.44
CA ALA A 38 17.18 2.92 22.80
C ALA A 38 18.63 2.93 22.28
N LEU A 39 19.16 4.12 21.97
CA LEU A 39 20.49 4.36 21.42
C LEU A 39 21.58 4.41 22.51
N ASN A 40 21.38 3.69 23.63
CA ASN A 40 22.34 3.69 24.74
C ASN A 40 23.76 3.28 24.30
N SER A 41 24.75 3.98 24.84
CA SER A 41 26.18 3.86 24.52
C SER A 41 26.84 2.52 24.87
N ALA A 42 26.18 1.67 25.67
CA ALA A 42 26.66 0.31 25.97
C ALA A 42 26.65 -0.64 24.77
N LEU A 43 25.86 -0.32 23.72
CA LEU A 43 25.82 -1.07 22.46
C LEU A 43 26.53 -0.35 21.31
N ASN A 44 26.85 0.94 21.46
CA ASN A 44 27.47 1.78 20.44
C ASN A 44 28.36 2.83 21.12
N ALA A 45 29.68 2.65 21.05
CA ALA A 45 30.66 3.52 21.70
C ALA A 45 30.72 4.95 21.12
N ASP A 46 30.19 5.18 19.91
CA ASP A 46 30.36 6.42 19.12
C ASP A 46 29.16 7.38 19.14
N ILE A 47 28.20 7.20 20.05
CA ILE A 47 27.01 8.07 20.06
C ILE A 47 27.37 9.41 20.71
N GLN A 48 27.72 10.36 19.83
CA GLN A 48 27.96 11.77 20.16
C GLN A 48 26.77 12.37 20.91
N GLN A 49 27.06 13.11 21.98
CA GLN A 49 26.09 13.69 22.89
C GLN A 49 25.28 14.88 22.34
N ASP A 50 25.37 15.18 21.03
CA ASP A 50 24.73 16.36 20.44
C ASP A 50 23.97 16.02 19.14
N ILE A 51 22.87 15.26 19.30
CA ILE A 51 21.98 14.91 18.19
C ILE A 51 21.00 16.06 17.96
N PRO A 52 20.95 16.68 16.76
CA PRO A 52 20.00 17.74 16.46
C PRO A 52 18.55 17.29 16.69
N LEU A 53 17.67 18.20 17.15
CA LEU A 53 16.28 17.90 17.53
C LEU A 53 15.51 17.13 16.43
N TYR A 54 15.71 17.46 15.15
CA TYR A 54 15.05 16.81 14.02
C TYR A 54 15.50 15.35 13.78
N LYS A 55 16.60 14.91 14.41
CA LYS A 55 17.08 13.51 14.41
C LYS A 55 16.75 12.77 15.70
N GLN A 56 16.06 13.41 16.64
CA GLN A 56 15.70 12.80 17.92
C GLN A 56 14.38 12.03 17.82
N TYR A 57 14.38 10.81 18.36
CA TYR A 57 13.20 9.99 18.51
C TYR A 57 12.65 10.13 19.94
N ARG A 58 11.39 10.54 20.06
CA ARG A 58 10.72 10.76 21.35
C ARG A 58 10.44 9.49 22.16
N GLY A 59 10.31 8.34 21.50
CA GLY A 59 9.85 7.11 22.13
C GLY A 59 8.38 7.14 22.55
N ASN A 60 7.99 6.27 23.48
CA ASN A 60 6.62 6.11 23.99
C ASN A 60 5.57 5.87 22.89
N GLN A 61 5.97 5.16 21.82
CA GLN A 61 5.08 4.71 20.76
C GLN A 61 4.78 3.21 20.99
N PRO A 62 3.52 2.85 21.31
CA PRO A 62 3.18 1.46 21.57
C PRO A 62 3.29 0.64 20.29
N SER A 63 3.81 -0.58 20.44
CA SER A 63 3.85 -1.59 19.38
C SER A 63 3.51 -2.96 19.96
N THR A 64 3.12 -3.90 19.11
CA THR A 64 2.86 -5.29 19.49
C THR A 64 3.63 -6.19 18.53
N THR A 65 4.47 -7.06 19.08
CA THR A 65 5.25 -8.03 18.32
C THR A 65 4.61 -9.40 18.47
N ILE A 66 4.23 -10.02 17.35
CA ILE A 66 3.75 -11.40 17.29
C ILE A 66 4.87 -12.23 16.65
N LEU A 67 5.47 -13.13 17.43
CA LEU A 67 6.53 -14.01 16.97
C LEU A 67 5.96 -15.41 16.72
N LEU A 68 6.32 -16.01 15.58
CA LEU A 68 5.91 -17.34 15.17
C LEU A 68 7.17 -18.19 14.93
N ASP A 69 7.12 -19.49 15.24
CA ASP A 69 8.25 -20.40 14.99
C ASP A 69 8.55 -20.54 13.49
N ALA A 70 7.51 -20.60 12.66
CA ALA A 70 7.59 -20.61 11.21
C ALA A 70 6.28 -20.16 10.57
N LEU A 71 6.35 -19.58 9.37
CA LEU A 71 5.17 -19.26 8.56
C LEU A 71 4.78 -20.48 7.70
N THR A 72 3.85 -21.26 8.23
CA THR A 72 3.27 -22.47 7.61
C THR A 72 1.81 -22.19 7.27
N PRO A 73 1.13 -23.00 6.44
CA PRO A 73 -0.30 -22.83 6.19
C PRO A 73 -1.14 -22.79 7.48
N LYS A 74 -0.76 -23.59 8.48
CA LYS A 74 -1.40 -23.61 9.80
C LYS A 74 -1.21 -22.29 10.54
N THR A 75 0.02 -21.81 10.69
CA THR A 75 0.32 -20.58 11.45
C THR A 75 -0.17 -19.33 10.72
N LEU A 76 -0.19 -19.33 9.39
CA LEU A 76 -0.83 -18.28 8.60
C LEU A 76 -2.35 -18.25 8.85
N GLY A 77 -3.03 -19.40 8.82
CA GLY A 77 -4.46 -19.48 9.14
C GLY A 77 -4.78 -18.99 10.56
N MET A 78 -3.94 -19.35 11.53
CA MET A 78 -4.05 -18.84 12.90
C MET A 78 -3.88 -17.31 12.98
N LEU A 79 -2.93 -16.75 12.22
CA LEU A 79 -2.70 -15.30 12.19
C LEU A 79 -3.89 -14.57 11.57
N ILE A 80 -4.47 -15.09 10.48
CA ILE A 80 -5.68 -14.50 9.87
C ILE A 80 -6.85 -14.55 10.86
N ALA A 81 -7.13 -15.71 11.45
CA ALA A 81 -8.22 -15.87 12.43
C ALA A 81 -8.05 -14.96 13.65
N LEU A 82 -6.80 -14.74 14.11
CA LEU A 82 -6.50 -13.77 15.17
C LEU A 82 -6.97 -12.36 14.79
N TYR A 83 -6.69 -11.91 13.56
CA TYR A 83 -7.10 -10.58 13.11
C TYR A 83 -8.61 -10.49 12.82
N GLU A 84 -9.24 -11.55 12.31
CA GLU A 84 -10.71 -11.62 12.17
C GLU A 84 -11.40 -11.44 13.53
N HIS A 85 -10.95 -12.17 14.54
CA HIS A 85 -11.49 -12.04 15.89
C HIS A 85 -11.15 -10.71 16.55
N LYS A 86 -9.97 -10.14 16.29
CA LYS A 86 -9.64 -8.77 16.75
C LYS A 86 -10.65 -7.76 16.20
N VAL A 87 -10.91 -7.79 14.90
CA VAL A 87 -11.85 -6.87 14.24
C VAL A 87 -13.28 -7.10 14.76
N PHE A 88 -13.69 -8.36 14.92
CA PHE A 88 -14.99 -8.70 15.50
C PHE A 88 -15.15 -8.19 16.94
N VAL A 89 -14.16 -8.36 17.81
CA VAL A 89 -14.23 -7.84 19.19
C VAL A 89 -14.32 -6.31 19.18
N GLN A 90 -13.56 -5.65 18.30
CA GLN A 90 -13.64 -4.19 18.14
C GLN A 90 -15.03 -3.74 17.68
N SER A 91 -15.69 -4.45 16.77
CA SER A 91 -17.03 -4.10 16.32
C SER A 91 -18.08 -4.26 17.42
N VAL A 92 -17.96 -5.30 18.25
CA VAL A 92 -18.83 -5.50 19.41
C VAL A 92 -18.64 -4.36 20.43
N LEU A 93 -17.39 -3.93 20.66
CA LEU A 93 -17.11 -2.79 21.54
C LEU A 93 -17.66 -1.47 21.01
N TRP A 94 -17.67 -1.28 19.69
CA TRP A 94 -18.19 -0.08 19.04
C TRP A 94 -19.69 -0.14 18.72
N ASP A 95 -20.36 -1.26 19.01
CA ASP A 95 -21.77 -1.50 18.69
C ASP A 95 -22.11 -1.29 17.20
N ILE A 96 -21.25 -1.82 16.33
CA ILE A 96 -21.43 -1.79 14.87
C ILE A 96 -21.49 -3.20 14.30
N ASN A 97 -22.18 -3.38 13.17
CA ASN A 97 -22.18 -4.64 12.44
C ASN A 97 -20.89 -4.80 11.62
N PRO A 98 -20.00 -5.77 11.93
CA PRO A 98 -18.77 -5.99 11.18
C PRO A 98 -18.98 -6.73 9.84
N PHE A 99 -20.17 -7.26 9.59
CA PHE A 99 -20.45 -8.14 8.45
C PHE A 99 -21.17 -7.43 7.29
N ASP A 100 -21.56 -6.17 7.46
CA ASP A 100 -22.24 -5.38 6.44
C ASP A 100 -21.30 -4.45 5.69
N GLN A 101 -21.67 -4.09 4.46
CA GLN A 101 -20.87 -3.23 3.58
C GLN A 101 -21.71 -2.25 2.77
N TRP A 102 -22.72 -1.63 3.38
CA TRP A 102 -23.64 -0.67 2.71
C TRP A 102 -22.92 0.50 2.01
N GLY A 103 -21.75 0.92 2.53
CA GLY A 103 -20.97 2.03 1.98
C GLY A 103 -20.49 1.84 0.53
N VAL A 104 -20.51 0.64 -0.02
CA VAL A 104 -20.07 0.37 -1.41
C VAL A 104 -21.19 0.54 -2.43
N GLU A 105 -22.45 0.51 -2.01
CA GLU A 105 -23.59 0.42 -2.93
C GLU A 105 -23.84 1.74 -3.67
N LYS A 106 -23.83 2.86 -2.94
CA LYS A 106 -24.05 4.18 -3.55
C LYS A 106 -22.95 4.58 -4.52
N GLY A 107 -21.70 4.20 -4.25
CA GLY A 107 -20.60 4.39 -5.20
C GLY A 107 -20.83 3.62 -6.50
N LYS A 108 -21.29 2.36 -6.43
CA LYS A 108 -21.63 1.56 -7.62
C LYS A 108 -22.81 2.13 -8.38
N GLU A 109 -23.83 2.61 -7.68
CA GLU A 109 -25.01 3.24 -8.28
C GLU A 109 -24.62 4.50 -9.07
N ILE A 110 -23.85 5.40 -8.45
CA ILE A 110 -23.36 6.62 -9.10
C ILE A 110 -22.44 6.28 -10.28
N ALA A 111 -21.52 5.31 -10.13
CA ALA A 111 -20.64 4.90 -11.23
C ALA A 111 -21.44 4.39 -12.45
N ASN A 112 -22.48 3.58 -12.22
CA ASN A 112 -23.36 3.10 -13.31
C ASN A 112 -24.15 4.24 -13.96
N GLN A 113 -24.55 5.27 -13.21
CA GLN A 113 -25.21 6.46 -13.74
C GLN A 113 -24.26 7.34 -14.55
N LEU A 114 -22.98 7.44 -14.15
CA LEU A 114 -21.97 8.25 -14.85
C LEU A 114 -21.40 7.57 -16.10
N LEU A 115 -21.41 6.24 -16.15
CA LEU A 115 -20.81 5.46 -17.24
C LEU A 115 -21.32 5.85 -18.65
N PRO A 116 -22.64 6.09 -18.88
CA PRO A 116 -23.13 6.52 -20.19
C PRO A 116 -22.61 7.90 -20.62
N PHE A 117 -22.39 8.82 -19.69
CA PHE A 117 -21.84 10.15 -19.98
C PHE A 117 -20.37 10.06 -20.42
N ILE A 118 -19.59 9.19 -19.77
CA ILE A 118 -18.19 8.94 -20.13
C ILE A 118 -18.11 8.25 -21.51
N ARG A 119 -19.04 7.34 -21.82
CA ARG A 119 -19.08 6.65 -23.12
C ARG A 119 -19.63 7.50 -24.26
N SER A 120 -19.93 8.78 -24.04
CA SER A 120 -20.60 9.65 -25.00
C SER A 120 -21.97 9.12 -25.49
N GLU A 121 -22.61 8.24 -24.71
CA GLU A 121 -23.94 7.68 -25.00
C GLU A 121 -25.06 8.62 -24.55
N ASN A 122 -24.75 9.57 -23.66
CA ASN A 122 -25.68 10.58 -23.16
C ASN A 122 -25.00 11.96 -23.12
N LEU A 123 -25.62 12.96 -23.75
CA LEU A 123 -25.00 14.27 -24.03
C LEU A 123 -25.53 15.41 -23.15
N GLU A 124 -26.61 15.19 -22.38
CA GLU A 124 -27.12 16.22 -21.46
C GLU A 124 -26.39 16.18 -20.11
N LEU A 125 -25.18 16.72 -20.07
CA LEU A 125 -24.35 16.82 -18.87
C LEU A 125 -24.92 17.78 -17.80
N SER A 126 -25.90 18.62 -18.15
CA SER A 126 -26.49 19.66 -17.30
C SER A 126 -27.15 19.12 -16.01
N ALA A 127 -27.45 17.82 -15.95
CA ALA A 127 -27.98 17.15 -14.77
C ALA A 127 -26.93 16.84 -13.68
N LEU A 128 -25.63 16.93 -14.00
CA LEU A 128 -24.53 16.63 -13.08
C LEU A 128 -24.05 17.90 -12.33
N ASP A 129 -23.27 17.75 -11.27
CA ASP A 129 -22.63 18.89 -10.61
C ASP A 129 -21.45 19.45 -11.44
N ALA A 130 -21.09 20.72 -11.22
CA ALA A 130 -20.07 21.40 -12.01
C ALA A 130 -18.68 20.73 -11.97
N SER A 131 -18.33 20.07 -10.85
CA SER A 131 -17.04 19.36 -10.75
C SER A 131 -17.05 18.12 -11.62
N THR A 132 -18.10 17.31 -11.54
CA THR A 132 -18.22 16.08 -12.34
C THR A 132 -18.34 16.38 -13.82
N GLN A 133 -19.11 17.42 -14.20
CA GLN A 133 -19.18 17.89 -15.59
C GLN A 133 -17.80 18.27 -16.13
N GLY A 134 -17.06 19.12 -15.41
CA GLY A 134 -15.75 19.58 -15.85
C GLY A 134 -14.73 18.46 -16.06
N LEU A 135 -14.79 17.40 -15.25
CA LEU A 135 -13.93 16.23 -15.41
C LEU A 135 -14.31 15.38 -16.64
N ILE A 136 -15.61 15.21 -16.92
CA ILE A 136 -16.07 14.49 -18.11
C ILE A 136 -15.72 15.28 -19.37
N ASP A 137 -15.97 16.58 -19.40
CA ASP A 137 -15.62 17.45 -20.52
C ASP A 137 -14.12 17.41 -20.83
N TYR A 138 -13.28 17.48 -19.80
CA TYR A 138 -11.83 17.36 -19.96
C TYR A 138 -11.42 16.02 -20.59
N LEU A 139 -12.05 14.93 -20.19
CA LEU A 139 -11.78 13.60 -20.72
C LEU A 139 -12.22 13.47 -22.18
N LEU A 140 -13.43 13.93 -22.51
CA LEU A 140 -13.96 13.89 -23.88
C LEU A 140 -13.16 14.77 -24.85
N GLN A 141 -12.72 15.96 -24.41
CA GLN A 141 -11.84 16.81 -25.21
C GLN A 141 -10.51 16.13 -25.52
N ARG A 142 -9.96 15.40 -24.54
CA ARG A 142 -8.71 14.67 -24.72
C ARG A 142 -8.85 13.52 -25.72
N GLU A 143 -9.91 12.72 -25.62
CA GLU A 143 -10.17 11.63 -26.58
C GLU A 143 -10.34 12.17 -28.02
N GLN A 144 -11.01 13.32 -28.19
CA GLN A 144 -11.13 13.98 -29.50
C GLN A 144 -9.77 14.43 -30.05
N ASN A 145 -8.93 15.04 -29.21
CA ASN A 145 -7.59 15.48 -29.62
C ASN A 145 -6.72 14.28 -30.01
N GLU A 146 -6.74 13.20 -29.24
CA GLU A 146 -6.01 11.96 -29.54
C GLU A 146 -6.49 11.32 -30.86
N GLN A 147 -7.80 11.35 -31.15
CA GLN A 147 -8.36 10.84 -32.41
C GLN A 147 -7.95 11.70 -33.62
N VAL A 148 -7.94 13.03 -33.47
CA VAL A 148 -7.52 13.98 -34.51
C VAL A 148 -6.03 13.81 -34.85
N GLU A 149 -5.17 13.68 -33.84
CA GLU A 149 -3.73 13.43 -34.02
C GLU A 149 -3.47 12.10 -34.76
N GLN A 150 -4.20 11.03 -34.40
CA GLN A 150 -4.08 9.74 -35.08
C GLN A 150 -4.54 9.79 -36.55
N ASP A 151 -5.65 10.49 -36.83
CA ASP A 151 -6.17 10.64 -38.19
C ASP A 151 -5.25 11.50 -39.07
N GLU A 152 -4.61 12.52 -38.50
CA GLU A 152 -3.64 13.37 -39.19
C GLU A 152 -2.35 12.58 -39.52
N GLN A 153 -1.85 11.80 -38.55
CA GLN A 153 -0.70 10.92 -38.75
C GLN A 153 -0.98 9.83 -39.80
N ALA A 154 -2.18 9.27 -39.81
CA ALA A 154 -2.60 8.28 -40.81
C ALA A 154 -2.70 8.87 -42.23
N LYS A 155 -3.09 10.14 -42.37
CA LYS A 155 -3.11 10.84 -43.66
C LYS A 155 -1.71 11.14 -44.19
N LEU A 156 -0.80 11.59 -43.31
CA LEU A 156 0.62 11.82 -43.63
C LEU A 156 1.30 10.53 -44.11
N ASN A 157 1.07 9.41 -43.44
CA ASN A 157 1.65 8.12 -43.83
C ASN A 157 1.14 7.61 -45.19
N ARG A 158 -0.10 7.95 -45.60
CA ARG A 158 -0.64 7.58 -46.93
C ARG A 158 -0.14 8.48 -48.07
N GLN A 159 0.37 9.67 -47.77
CA GLN A 159 0.93 10.58 -48.77
C GLN A 159 2.41 10.32 -49.09
N GLY A 160 3.15 9.66 -48.19
CA GLY A 160 4.56 9.29 -48.40
C GLY A 160 4.81 8.03 -49.24
N ASP A 161 3.74 7.33 -49.66
CA ASP A 161 3.81 6.05 -50.41
C ASP A 161 3.50 6.23 -51.92
N LYS A 162 3.62 7.46 -52.42
CA LYS A 162 3.54 7.84 -53.85
C LYS A 162 4.83 8.50 -54.30
#